data_AF-A0A963K016-F1
#
_entry.id   AF-A0A963K016-F1
#
_cell.length_a   1.000
_cell.length_b   1.000
_cell.length_c   1.000
_cell.angle_alpha   90.00
_cell.angle_beta   90.00
_cell.angle_gamma   90.00
#
_symmetry.space_group_name_H-M   'P 1'
#
loop_
_entity.id
_entity.type
_entity.pdbx_description
1 polymer ?
#
loop_
_entity_poly.entity_id
_entity_poly.type
_entity_poly.pdbx_seq_one_letter_code
_entity_poly.pdbx_strand_id
1 'polypeptide(L)'
;RHNFGGLRASHGVSVSHRSHGSTGQCQDPGNVFKGKKMAGHMGHRNVTVQNLEVFGVDPDQGLILIRGGVPGAKGSWLRVTDAVKKALPKDAPFPAAVVRAGEAMEAIVAEEGGE
;
A
#
# COMPACT_ATOMS: atom_id res chain seq x y z
N ARG A 1 2.98 6.33 13.68
CA ARG A 1 3.29 4.89 13.47
C ARG A 1 2.12 3.97 13.85
N HIS A 2 1.52 4.11 15.04
CA HIS A 2 0.50 3.16 15.53
C HIS A 2 -0.90 3.76 15.77
N ASN A 3 -1.13 5.00 15.35
CA ASN A 3 -2.40 5.73 15.55
C ASN A 3 -2.87 5.74 17.01
N PHE A 4 -1.94 5.96 17.96
CA PHE A 4 -2.28 6.10 19.37
C PHE A 4 -3.14 7.34 19.61
N GLY A 5 -4.15 7.21 20.47
CA GLY A 5 -4.91 8.35 20.99
C GLY A 5 -4.06 9.17 21.97
N GLY A 6 -4.29 10.49 22.00
CA GLY A 6 -3.69 11.38 22.99
C GLY A 6 -4.43 11.36 24.32
N LEU A 7 -3.80 11.88 25.37
CA LEU A 7 -4.47 12.16 26.64
C LEU A 7 -5.33 13.43 26.52
N ARG A 8 -6.18 13.68 27.52
CA ARG A 8 -7.05 14.87 27.58
C ARG A 8 -6.23 16.15 27.44
N ALA A 9 -6.74 17.12 26.70
CA ALA A 9 -6.04 18.39 26.46
C ALA A 9 -6.11 19.35 27.66
N SER A 10 -7.28 19.46 28.31
CA SER A 10 -7.59 20.56 29.23
C SER A 10 -7.62 20.17 30.72
N HIS A 11 -8.04 18.95 31.07
CA HIS A 11 -8.28 18.58 32.48
C HIS A 11 -7.10 17.82 33.10
N GLY A 12 -6.15 18.58 33.68
CA GLY A 12 -5.14 18.05 34.60
C GLY A 12 -3.94 17.33 33.95
N VAL A 13 -3.82 17.37 32.63
CA VAL A 13 -2.67 16.82 31.90
C VAL A 13 -1.67 17.95 31.62
N SER A 14 -0.44 17.81 32.12
CA SER A 14 0.60 18.85 32.01
C SER A 14 1.42 18.75 30.73
N VAL A 15 2.27 17.73 30.60
CA VAL A 15 3.25 17.59 29.50
C VAL A 15 2.98 16.33 28.65
N SER A 16 2.12 15.43 29.13
CA SER A 16 1.99 14.08 28.60
C SER A 16 0.91 13.93 27.52
N HIS A 17 0.40 15.01 26.93
CA HIS A 17 -0.70 14.98 25.95
C HIS A 17 -0.50 13.97 24.80
N ARG A 18 0.74 13.81 24.33
CA ARG A 18 1.13 12.88 23.25
C ARG A 18 1.97 11.68 23.73
N SER A 19 2.01 11.43 25.03
CA SER A 19 2.76 10.31 25.61
C SER A 19 2.12 8.96 25.25
N HIS A 20 2.93 7.90 25.25
CA HIS A 20 2.48 6.54 24.93
C HIS A 20 1.73 5.85 26.09
N GLY A 21 1.55 6.51 27.24
CA GLY A 21 0.98 5.90 28.44
C GLY A 21 1.88 4.83 29.07
N SER A 22 1.31 3.81 29.72
CA SER A 22 2.10 2.75 30.36
C SER A 22 2.66 1.75 29.35
N THR A 23 3.93 1.37 29.55
CA THR A 23 4.62 0.39 28.71
C THR A 23 4.57 -1.03 29.27
N GLY A 24 4.54 -1.19 30.60
CA GLY A 24 4.72 -2.47 31.30
C GLY A 24 3.83 -2.63 32.54
N GLN A 25 4.05 -3.74 33.24
CA GLN A 25 3.39 -4.10 34.50
C GLN A 25 4.34 -3.83 35.69
N CYS A 26 3.86 -4.09 36.92
CA CYS A 26 4.63 -4.00 38.16
C CYS A 26 5.61 -5.18 38.31
N GLN A 27 5.70 -5.79 39.50
CA GLN A 27 6.77 -6.72 39.89
C GLN A 27 6.97 -7.91 38.94
N ASP A 28 5.90 -8.64 38.57
CA ASP A 28 5.96 -9.79 37.66
C ASP A 28 5.11 -9.51 36.42
N PRO A 29 5.63 -9.57 35.18
CA PRO A 29 6.93 -10.07 34.71
C PRO A 29 8.12 -9.07 34.72
N GLY A 30 7.96 -7.87 35.30
CA GLY A 30 9.06 -6.90 35.51
C GLY A 30 9.76 -6.40 34.23
N ASN A 31 9.17 -6.61 33.06
CA ASN A 31 9.78 -6.28 31.77
C ASN A 31 8.75 -5.77 30.76
N VAL A 32 9.27 -5.25 29.63
CA VAL A 32 8.44 -4.88 28.48
C VAL A 32 8.46 -6.02 27.47
N PHE A 33 7.27 -6.49 27.09
CA PHE A 33 7.14 -7.55 26.09
C PHE A 33 7.70 -7.15 24.72
N LYS A 34 8.31 -8.11 24.02
CA LYS A 34 8.78 -7.94 22.64
C LYS A 34 7.61 -7.61 21.72
N GLY A 35 7.85 -6.73 20.73
CA GLY A 35 6.81 -6.30 19.80
C GLY A 35 5.81 -5.28 20.37
N LYS A 36 6.00 -4.81 21.61
CA LYS A 36 5.23 -3.68 22.16
C LYS A 36 5.33 -2.49 21.21
N LYS A 37 4.17 -1.93 20.85
CA LYS A 37 4.06 -0.77 19.97
C LYS A 37 4.71 0.45 20.64
N MET A 38 5.68 1.07 19.98
CA MET A 38 6.46 2.21 20.47
C MET A 38 6.75 3.20 19.33
N ALA A 39 7.39 4.32 19.68
CA ALA A 39 8.02 5.21 18.71
C ALA A 39 9.12 4.47 17.94
N GLY A 40 9.41 4.93 16.72
CA GLY A 40 10.42 4.34 15.86
C GLY A 40 10.25 4.78 14.41
N HIS A 41 11.15 4.31 13.54
CA HIS A 41 11.14 4.66 12.12
C HIS A 41 9.81 4.23 11.46
N MET A 42 9.25 5.15 10.68
CA MET A 42 8.05 4.95 9.86
C MET A 42 8.44 5.14 8.40
N GLY A 43 8.01 4.23 7.53
CA GLY A 43 8.42 4.22 6.13
C GLY A 43 9.67 3.37 5.87
N HIS A 44 10.26 3.52 4.69
CA HIS A 44 11.37 2.69 4.18
C HIS A 44 11.10 1.19 4.33
N ARG A 45 9.89 0.76 3.97
CA ARG A 45 9.48 -0.63 3.97
C ARG A 45 8.82 -0.95 2.63
N ASN A 46 9.12 -2.13 2.10
CA ASN A 46 8.42 -2.65 0.94
C ASN A 46 7.00 -3.04 1.36
N VAL A 47 6.02 -2.34 0.79
CA VAL A 47 4.59 -2.54 1.01
C VAL A 47 3.96 -2.92 -0.34
N THR A 48 2.99 -3.82 -0.30
CA THR A 48 2.21 -4.21 -1.47
C THR A 48 0.75 -3.81 -1.26
N VAL A 49 0.16 -3.19 -2.28
CA VAL A 49 -1.28 -2.99 -2.37
C VAL A 49 -1.80 -4.05 -3.32
N GLN A 50 -2.78 -4.83 -2.89
CA GLN A 50 -3.31 -5.95 -3.67
C GLN A 50 -4.62 -5.56 -4.34
N ASN A 51 -4.94 -6.22 -5.46
CA ASN A 51 -6.20 -6.08 -6.19
C ASN A 51 -6.51 -4.66 -6.67
N LEU A 52 -5.48 -3.95 -7.15
CA LEU A 52 -5.69 -2.71 -7.88
C LEU A 52 -6.17 -3.01 -9.30
N GLU A 53 -7.09 -2.19 -9.80
CA GLU A 53 -7.62 -2.30 -11.14
C GLU A 53 -6.73 -1.52 -12.13
N VAL A 54 -6.43 -2.13 -13.27
CA VAL A 54 -5.82 -1.45 -14.41
C VAL A 54 -6.94 -0.81 -15.20
N PHE A 55 -7.01 0.51 -15.17
CA PHE A 55 -8.04 1.29 -15.86
C PHE A 55 -7.77 1.39 -17.36
N GLY A 56 -6.49 1.41 -17.74
CA GLY A 56 -6.12 1.44 -19.14
C GLY A 56 -4.64 1.26 -19.35
N VAL A 57 -4.26 1.01 -20.60
CA VAL A 57 -2.88 0.88 -21.04
C VAL A 57 -2.70 1.74 -22.28
N ASP A 58 -1.68 2.61 -22.25
CA ASP A 58 -1.21 3.37 -23.40
C ASP A 58 0.13 2.76 -23.84
N PRO A 59 0.12 1.89 -24.86
CA PRO A 59 1.33 1.20 -25.31
C PRO A 59 2.28 2.12 -26.09
N ASP A 60 1.81 3.23 -26.68
CA ASP A 60 2.65 4.17 -27.43
C ASP A 60 3.57 4.95 -26.48
N GLN A 61 3.03 5.37 -25.33
CA GLN A 61 3.80 6.05 -24.29
C GLN A 61 4.41 5.07 -23.26
N GLY A 62 4.05 3.79 -23.34
CA GLY A 62 4.47 2.77 -22.37
C GLY A 62 3.91 3.00 -20.96
N LEU A 63 2.70 3.55 -20.86
CA LEU A 63 2.05 3.90 -19.60
C LEU A 63 0.96 2.89 -19.22
N ILE A 64 0.84 2.63 -17.92
CA ILE A 64 -0.23 1.82 -17.32
C ILE A 64 -1.01 2.72 -16.37
N LEU A 65 -2.30 2.87 -16.62
CA LEU A 65 -3.20 3.65 -15.78
C LEU A 65 -3.82 2.73 -14.73
N ILE A 66 -3.61 3.05 -13.46
CA ILE A 66 -4.09 2.26 -12.31
C ILE A 66 -5.12 3.07 -11.55
N ARG A 67 -6.26 2.45 -11.23
CA ARG A 67 -7.28 3.05 -10.37
C ARG A 67 -6.91 2.83 -8.90
N GLY A 68 -6.31 3.84 -8.28
CA GLY A 68 -6.01 3.84 -6.84
C GLY A 68 -4.64 4.38 -6.47
N GLY A 69 -4.29 4.21 -5.20
CA GLY A 69 -3.01 4.67 -4.63
C GLY A 69 -1.91 3.61 -4.71
N VAL A 70 -0.72 4.03 -5.16
CA VAL A 70 0.46 3.17 -5.29
C VAL A 70 1.49 3.54 -4.22
N PRO A 71 2.16 2.57 -3.56
CA PRO A 71 3.13 2.86 -2.52
C PRO A 71 4.42 3.45 -3.10
N GLY A 72 4.84 4.61 -2.61
CA GLY A 72 6.07 5.26 -3.03
C GLY A 72 5.86 6.72 -3.42
N ALA A 73 6.95 7.41 -3.70
CA ALA A 73 6.93 8.76 -4.26
C ALA A 73 7.01 8.70 -5.79
N LYS A 74 6.71 9.82 -6.47
CA LYS A 74 6.86 9.91 -7.93
C LYS A 74 8.29 9.53 -8.35
N GLY A 75 8.41 8.63 -9.33
CA GLY A 75 9.71 8.16 -9.86
C GLY A 75 10.34 6.99 -9.11
N SER A 76 9.67 6.42 -8.10
CA SER A 76 10.14 5.18 -7.46
C SER A 76 9.88 3.94 -8.32
N TRP A 77 10.73 2.94 -8.18
CA TRP A 77 10.54 1.63 -8.80
C TRP A 77 9.40 0.85 -8.15
N LEU A 78 8.62 0.17 -8.97
CA LEU A 78 7.48 -0.65 -8.56
C LEU A 78 7.57 -2.03 -9.18
N ARG A 79 7.19 -3.05 -8.42
CA ARG A 79 7.05 -4.41 -8.90
C ARG A 79 5.57 -4.71 -9.10
N VAL A 80 5.16 -4.84 -10.36
CA VAL A 80 3.78 -5.22 -10.73
C VAL A 80 3.73 -6.72 -10.95
N THR A 81 2.70 -7.37 -10.40
CA THR A 81 2.44 -8.80 -10.56
C THR A 81 0.94 -9.00 -10.69
N ASP A 82 0.53 -10.07 -11.35
CA ASP A 82 -0.88 -10.45 -11.44
C ASP A 82 -1.51 -10.63 -10.05
N ALA A 83 -2.83 -10.37 -9.98
CA ALA A 83 -3.56 -10.44 -8.73
C ALA A 83 -3.74 -11.90 -8.28
N VAL A 84 -3.16 -12.26 -7.14
CA VAL A 84 -3.26 -13.64 -6.58
C VAL A 84 -4.68 -13.97 -6.10
N LYS A 85 -5.43 -12.96 -5.64
CA LYS A 85 -6.75 -13.15 -5.02
C LYS A 85 -7.92 -13.11 -6.00
N LYS A 86 -7.70 -12.72 -7.26
CA LYS A 86 -8.71 -12.68 -8.31
C LYS A 86 -8.29 -13.66 -9.40
N ALA A 87 -9.25 -14.42 -9.93
CA ALA A 87 -8.95 -15.33 -11.03
C ALA A 87 -8.46 -14.53 -12.24
N LEU A 88 -7.44 -15.05 -12.91
CA LEU A 88 -6.97 -14.50 -14.17
C LEU A 88 -8.12 -14.59 -15.20
N PRO A 89 -8.37 -13.53 -15.99
CA PRO A 89 -9.33 -13.62 -17.09
C PRO A 89 -8.91 -14.75 -18.04
N LYS A 90 -9.90 -15.50 -18.53
CA LYS A 90 -9.68 -16.71 -19.34
C LYS A 90 -8.97 -16.41 -20.66
N ASP A 91 -9.10 -15.18 -21.13
CA ASP A 91 -8.59 -14.71 -22.43
C ASP A 91 -7.17 -14.10 -22.32
N ALA A 92 -6.54 -14.15 -21.13
CA ALA A 92 -5.20 -13.62 -20.93
C ALA A 92 -4.14 -14.48 -21.64
N PRO A 93 -3.22 -13.87 -22.42
CA PRO A 93 -2.14 -14.61 -23.08
C PRO A 93 -1.10 -15.09 -22.07
N PHE A 94 -0.71 -16.37 -22.16
CA PHE A 94 0.33 -16.99 -21.34
C PHE A 94 1.45 -17.54 -22.27
N PRO A 95 2.74 -17.28 -22.01
CA PRO A 95 3.34 -16.64 -20.83
C PRO A 95 3.44 -15.09 -20.90
N ALA A 96 3.32 -14.50 -22.10
CA ALA A 96 3.30 -13.05 -22.30
C ALA A 96 2.59 -12.71 -23.62
N ALA A 97 1.97 -11.54 -23.69
CA ALA A 97 1.56 -10.95 -24.97
C ALA A 97 2.81 -10.50 -25.73
N VAL A 98 3.25 -11.29 -26.72
CA VAL A 98 4.40 -10.92 -27.56
C VAL A 98 3.89 -10.04 -28.70
N VAL A 99 4.22 -8.75 -28.65
CA VAL A 99 3.91 -7.83 -29.75
C VAL A 99 4.99 -7.98 -30.82
N ARG A 100 4.60 -8.16 -32.09
CA ARG A 100 5.55 -8.10 -33.21
C ARG A 100 5.90 -6.63 -33.45
N ALA A 101 7.18 -6.34 -33.67
CA ALA A 101 7.64 -4.99 -33.98
C ALA A 101 6.92 -4.47 -35.24
N GLY A 102 6.02 -3.49 -35.07
CA GLY A 102 5.26 -2.86 -36.17
C GLY A 102 3.74 -2.82 -35.99
N GLU A 103 3.16 -3.56 -35.03
CA GLU A 103 1.74 -3.44 -34.69
C GLU A 103 1.53 -2.34 -33.65
N ALA A 104 0.89 -1.24 -34.06
CA ALA A 104 0.40 -0.23 -33.13
C ALA A 104 -0.80 -0.81 -32.38
N MET A 105 -0.67 -0.96 -31.08
CA MET A 105 -1.79 -1.33 -30.23
C MET A 105 -2.45 -0.04 -29.78
N GLU A 106 -3.77 0.09 -29.97
CA GLU A 106 -4.46 1.32 -29.57
C GLU A 106 -4.53 1.42 -28.04
N ALA A 107 -4.64 2.65 -27.53
CA ALA A 107 -4.84 2.87 -26.11
C ALA A 107 -6.17 2.24 -25.66
N ILE A 108 -6.09 1.21 -24.81
CA ILE A 108 -7.26 0.52 -24.28
C ILE A 108 -7.62 1.19 -22.96
N VAL A 109 -8.78 1.85 -22.93
CA VAL A 109 -9.39 2.37 -21.70
C VAL A 109 -10.59 1.49 -21.38
N ALA A 110 -10.64 0.94 -20.17
CA ALA A 110 -11.81 0.23 -19.68
C ALA A 110 -12.95 1.24 -19.48
N GLU A 111 -14.13 0.99 -20.08
CA GLU A 111 -15.32 1.80 -19.78
C GLU A 111 -15.66 1.70 -18.29
N GLU A 112 -16.17 2.81 -17.72
CA GLU A 112 -16.57 2.91 -16.32
C GLU A 112 -17.73 1.94 -15.99
N GLY A 113 -17.38 0.69 -15.70
CA GLY A 113 -18.23 -0.24 -14.98
C GLY A 113 -18.25 0.15 -13.51
N GLY A 114 -19.19 1.01 -13.13
CA GLY A 114 -19.50 1.30 -11.74
C GLY A 114 -20.11 0.08 -11.06
N GLU A 115 -19.39 -0.49 -10.10
CA GLU A 115 -19.87 -1.08 -8.84
C GLU A 115 -18.78 -0.94 -7.77
#